data_AF-A0A1Q8A6I0-F1
#
_entry.id   AF-A0A1Q8A6I0-F1
#
_cell.length_a   1.000
_cell.length_b   1.000
_cell.length_c   1.000
_cell.angle_alpha   90.00
_cell.angle_beta   90.00
_cell.angle_gamma   90.00
#
_symmetry.space_group_name_H-M   'P 1'
#
loop_
_entity.id
_entity.type
_entity.pdbx_description
1 polymer ?
#
loop_
_entity_poly.entity_id
_entity_poly.type
_entity_poly.pdbx_seq_one_letter_code
_entity_poly.pdbx_strand_id
1 'polypeptide(L)'
;MTAISRRDRIGDAYRVHVQNVGQEPRLFAAVAFLVTFLATRVVTHLLLDERGGGGIAVGSVHIHHMVFGLVLILVVGLLDLAVTVTRVRAVLFGIGAALVLDEFALILNLADVYWAPQGRESIDAVVIFAAVLIVVALGGSFWRAAWHELMRGERVLARRS
;
A
#
# COMPACT_ATOMS: atom_id res chain seq x y z
N MET A 1 -20.51 36.32 10.50
CA MET A 1 -19.42 35.42 10.07
C MET A 1 -19.85 34.00 10.34
N THR A 2 -20.17 33.22 9.31
CA THR A 2 -20.53 31.81 9.44
C THR A 2 -19.29 31.01 9.83
N ALA A 3 -19.36 30.30 10.96
CA ALA A 3 -18.27 29.43 11.40
C ALA A 3 -18.08 28.31 10.37
N ILE A 4 -16.90 28.24 9.74
CA ILE A 4 -16.53 27.17 8.81
C ILE A 4 -16.68 25.82 9.53
N SER A 5 -17.36 24.85 8.90
CA SER A 5 -17.59 23.56 9.55
C SER A 5 -16.29 22.77 9.67
N ARG A 6 -16.23 21.80 10.61
CA ARG A 6 -15.06 20.91 10.74
C ARG A 6 -14.77 20.15 9.44
N ARG A 7 -15.82 19.78 8.68
CA ARG A 7 -15.69 19.08 7.40
C ARG A 7 -15.02 19.96 6.36
N ASP A 8 -15.41 21.23 6.29
CA ASP A 8 -14.84 22.18 5.34
C ASP A 8 -13.35 22.42 5.63
N ARG A 9 -12.97 22.57 6.90
CA ARG A 9 -11.56 22.70 7.30
C ARG A 9 -10.72 21.48 6.91
N ILE A 10 -11.24 20.27 7.08
CA ILE A 10 -10.55 19.03 6.68
C ILE A 10 -10.43 18.95 5.16
N GLY A 11 -11.50 19.30 4.43
CA GLY A 11 -11.51 19.33 2.97
C GLY A 11 -10.48 20.31 2.40
N ASP A 12 -10.36 21.49 3.00
CA ASP A 12 -9.39 22.51 2.58
C ASP A 12 -7.95 22.09 2.91
N ALA A 13 -7.71 21.50 4.09
CA ALA A 13 -6.41 20.93 4.42
C ALA A 13 -5.99 19.83 3.43
N TYR A 14 -6.92 18.92 3.06
CA TYR A 14 -6.67 17.89 2.06
C TYR A 14 -6.33 18.48 0.68
N ARG A 15 -7.11 19.47 0.23
CA ARG A 15 -6.88 20.14 -1.05
C ARG A 15 -5.50 20.79 -1.10
N VAL A 16 -5.15 21.55 -0.06
CA VAL A 16 -3.90 22.32 -0.01
C VAL A 16 -2.68 21.42 0.14
N HIS A 17 -2.73 20.43 1.03
CA HIS A 17 -1.55 19.65 1.38
C HIS A 17 -1.38 18.35 0.60
N VAL A 18 -2.46 17.79 0.04
CA VAL A 18 -2.42 16.49 -0.67
C VAL A 18 -2.68 16.66 -2.17
N GLN A 19 -3.76 17.33 -2.55
CA GLN A 19 -4.12 17.48 -3.98
C GLN A 19 -3.18 18.45 -4.71
N ASN A 20 -3.02 19.68 -4.19
CA ASN A 20 -2.22 20.71 -4.84
C ASN A 20 -0.72 20.36 -4.92
N VAL A 21 -0.24 19.50 -4.01
CA VAL A 21 1.14 19.00 -3.98
C VAL A 21 1.34 17.77 -4.89
N GLY A 22 0.26 17.28 -5.52
CA GLY A 22 0.30 16.13 -6.44
C GLY A 22 0.54 14.79 -5.74
N GLN A 23 0.29 14.69 -4.43
CA GLN A 23 0.53 13.48 -3.63
C GLN A 23 -0.68 12.54 -3.59
N GLU A 24 -1.86 13.04 -3.97
CA GLU A 24 -3.13 12.30 -3.90
C GLU A 24 -3.09 10.88 -4.49
N PRO A 25 -2.54 10.63 -5.70
CA PRO A 25 -2.45 9.26 -6.21
C PRO A 25 -1.61 8.35 -5.31
N ARG A 26 -0.50 8.85 -4.74
CA ARG A 26 0.38 8.04 -3.89
C ARG A 26 -0.31 7.67 -2.57
N LEU A 27 -1.10 8.60 -2.02
CA LEU A 27 -1.92 8.35 -0.84
C LEU A 27 -2.98 7.28 -1.14
N PHE A 28 -3.66 7.37 -2.28
CA PHE A 28 -4.67 6.37 -2.66
C PHE A 28 -4.09 4.99 -2.87
N ALA A 29 -2.91 4.89 -3.50
CA ALA A 29 -2.19 3.61 -3.59
C ALA A 29 -1.86 3.04 -2.21
N ALA A 30 -1.36 3.87 -1.29
CA ALA A 30 -1.04 3.45 0.07
C ALA A 30 -2.26 2.94 0.86
N VAL A 31 -3.36 3.69 0.82
CA VAL A 31 -4.59 3.30 1.50
C VAL A 31 -5.19 2.04 0.88
N ALA A 32 -5.28 1.97 -0.45
CA ALA A 32 -5.80 0.81 -1.15
C ALA A 32 -4.96 -0.45 -0.84
N PHE A 33 -3.63 -0.32 -0.82
CA PHE A 33 -2.72 -1.39 -0.44
C PHE A 33 -2.99 -1.90 0.98
N LEU A 34 -2.96 -1.02 1.98
CA LEU A 34 -3.12 -1.41 3.39
C LEU A 34 -4.49 -2.04 3.66
N VAL A 35 -5.56 -1.45 3.12
CA VAL A 35 -6.93 -1.97 3.29
C VAL A 35 -7.06 -3.34 2.61
N THR A 36 -6.54 -3.48 1.38
CA THR A 36 -6.62 -4.74 0.64
C THR A 36 -5.81 -5.84 1.33
N PHE A 37 -4.59 -5.53 1.77
CA PHE A 37 -3.76 -6.50 2.49
C PHE A 37 -4.45 -6.97 3.76
N LEU A 38 -4.94 -6.05 4.60
CA LEU A 38 -5.62 -6.41 5.83
C LEU A 38 -6.89 -7.23 5.56
N ALA A 39 -7.69 -6.81 4.57
CA ALA A 39 -8.90 -7.54 4.19
C ALA A 39 -8.58 -8.95 3.69
N THR A 40 -7.61 -9.08 2.78
CA THR A 40 -7.19 -10.37 2.20
C THR A 40 -6.65 -11.28 3.30
N ARG A 41 -5.76 -10.76 4.16
CA ARG A 41 -5.18 -11.50 5.27
C ARG A 41 -6.23 -11.96 6.29
N VAL A 42 -7.21 -11.11 6.62
CA VAL A 42 -8.34 -11.48 7.49
C VAL A 42 -9.18 -12.57 6.83
N VAL A 43 -9.54 -12.40 5.56
CA VAL A 43 -10.33 -13.37 4.81
C VAL A 43 -9.62 -14.71 4.71
N THR A 44 -8.32 -14.73 4.38
CA THR A 44 -7.53 -15.97 4.31
C THR A 44 -7.49 -16.63 5.68
N HIS A 45 -7.15 -15.92 6.76
CA HIS A 45 -7.15 -16.49 8.12
C HIS A 45 -8.51 -17.04 8.56
N LEU A 46 -9.62 -16.39 8.20
CA LEU A 46 -10.97 -16.84 8.60
C LEU A 46 -11.49 -18.02 7.77
N LEU A 47 -11.10 -18.11 6.49
CA LEU A 47 -11.56 -19.17 5.57
C LEU A 47 -10.63 -20.39 5.54
N LEU A 48 -9.59 -20.39 6.36
CA LEU A 48 -8.51 -21.35 6.32
C LEU A 48 -8.90 -22.76 6.83
N ASP A 49 -10.03 -22.89 7.53
CA ASP A 49 -10.42 -24.15 8.19
C ASP A 49 -10.93 -25.26 7.26
N GLU A 50 -11.24 -25.01 5.97
CA GLU A 50 -11.87 -26.06 5.15
C GLU A 50 -11.19 -26.47 3.84
N ARG A 51 -10.44 -25.63 3.10
CA ARG A 51 -10.02 -26.00 1.70
C ARG A 51 -8.71 -25.40 1.16
N GLY A 52 -7.81 -24.90 2.01
CA GLY A 52 -6.50 -24.41 1.54
C GLY A 52 -6.53 -23.00 0.95
N GLY A 53 -6.89 -22.01 1.78
CA GLY A 53 -6.44 -20.62 1.63
C GLY A 53 -6.84 -19.88 0.35
N GLY A 54 -8.00 -19.21 0.36
CA GLY A 54 -8.28 -18.02 -0.46
C GLY A 54 -7.90 -18.07 -1.95
N GLY A 55 -8.67 -18.82 -2.74
CA GLY A 55 -8.54 -18.88 -4.20
C GLY A 55 -9.82 -19.34 -4.89
N ILE A 56 -9.86 -19.23 -6.23
CA ILE A 56 -10.95 -19.77 -7.05
C ILE A 56 -10.48 -21.09 -7.66
N ALA A 57 -11.23 -22.17 -7.44
CA ALA A 57 -11.00 -23.44 -8.13
C ALA A 57 -11.79 -23.47 -9.44
N VAL A 58 -11.10 -23.68 -10.57
CA VAL A 58 -11.72 -23.88 -11.89
C VAL A 58 -11.29 -25.25 -12.40
N GLY A 59 -12.21 -26.22 -12.38
CA GLY A 59 -11.89 -27.62 -12.67
C GLY A 59 -10.89 -28.18 -11.65
N SER A 60 -9.73 -28.65 -12.12
CA SER A 60 -8.64 -29.13 -11.27
C SER A 60 -7.59 -28.05 -10.92
N VAL A 61 -7.75 -26.81 -11.40
CA VAL A 61 -6.78 -25.73 -11.20
C VAL A 61 -7.22 -24.85 -10.04
N HIS A 62 -6.35 -24.70 -9.05
CA HIS A 62 -6.53 -23.73 -7.98
C HIS A 62 -5.85 -22.41 -8.36
N ILE A 63 -6.63 -21.33 -8.45
CA ILE A 63 -6.13 -20.00 -8.79
C ILE A 63 -6.00 -19.19 -7.51
N HIS A 64 -4.75 -18.99 -7.12
CA HIS A 64 -4.33 -18.13 -6.01
C HIS A 64 -4.68 -16.66 -6.30
N HIS A 65 -4.99 -15.91 -5.24
CA HIS A 65 -5.43 -14.52 -5.41
C HIS A 65 -4.30 -13.58 -5.89
N MET A 66 -3.03 -13.97 -5.73
CA MET A 66 -1.88 -13.29 -6.36
C MET A 66 -2.03 -13.17 -7.87
N VAL A 67 -2.71 -14.11 -8.53
CA VAL A 67 -2.89 -14.08 -10.00
C VAL A 67 -3.75 -12.88 -10.40
N PHE A 68 -4.82 -12.59 -9.65
CA PHE A 68 -5.61 -11.38 -9.86
C PHE A 68 -4.80 -10.12 -9.58
N GLY A 69 -3.93 -10.16 -8.56
CA GLY A 69 -2.99 -9.08 -8.28
C GLY A 69 -2.04 -8.79 -9.45
N LEU A 70 -1.47 -9.84 -10.05
CA LEU A 70 -0.61 -9.73 -11.23
C LEU A 70 -1.36 -9.11 -12.42
N VAL A 71 -2.58 -9.57 -12.70
CA VAL A 71 -3.42 -9.01 -13.76
C VAL A 71 -3.70 -7.53 -13.53
N LEU A 72 -4.01 -7.12 -12.29
CA LEU A 72 -4.22 -5.71 -11.96
C LEU A 72 -2.97 -4.86 -12.20
N ILE A 73 -1.79 -5.34 -11.82
CA ILE A 73 -0.52 -4.63 -12.07
C ILE A 73 -0.26 -4.49 -13.57
N LEU A 74 -0.52 -5.53 -14.37
CA LEU A 74 -0.40 -5.44 -15.83
C LEU A 74 -1.38 -4.44 -16.44
N VAL A 75 -2.64 -4.42 -15.98
CA VAL A 75 -3.64 -3.44 -16.40
C VAL A 75 -3.20 -2.02 -16.05
N VAL A 76 -2.67 -1.80 -14.85
CA VAL A 76 -2.11 -0.49 -14.46
C VAL A 76 -0.98 -0.08 -15.41
N GLY A 77 -0.05 -0.99 -15.72
CA GLY A 77 1.02 -0.74 -16.67
C GLY A 77 0.49 -0.36 -18.06
N LEU A 78 -0.55 -1.03 -18.55
CA LEU A 78 -1.21 -0.68 -19.83
C LEU A 78 -1.89 0.70 -19.77
N LEU A 79 -2.55 1.03 -18.67
CA LEU A 79 -3.17 2.36 -18.48
C LEU A 79 -2.12 3.49 -18.37
N ASP A 80 -0.90 3.17 -17.95
CA ASP A 80 0.23 4.11 -17.97
C ASP A 80 0.72 4.41 -19.37
N LEU A 81 0.73 3.42 -20.27
CA LEU A 81 1.02 3.65 -21.69
C LEU A 81 -0.02 4.56 -22.36
N ALA A 82 -1.26 4.52 -21.90
CA ALA A 82 -2.36 5.32 -22.44
C ALA A 82 -2.48 6.73 -21.80
N VAL A 83 -1.69 7.06 -20.76
CA VAL A 83 -1.74 8.33 -20.03
C VAL A 83 -3.14 8.63 -19.42
N THR A 84 -3.93 7.61 -19.07
CA THR A 84 -5.34 7.79 -18.66
C THR A 84 -5.58 7.61 -17.15
N VAL A 85 -6.26 8.56 -16.49
CA VAL A 85 -6.85 8.48 -15.12
C VAL A 85 -5.86 8.13 -13.98
N THR A 86 -5.28 9.14 -13.33
CA THR A 86 -4.23 8.97 -12.28
C THR A 86 -4.70 8.31 -10.99
N ARG A 87 -5.93 8.61 -10.53
CA ARG A 87 -6.47 8.08 -9.25
C ARG A 87 -6.84 6.61 -9.33
N VAL A 88 -7.51 6.20 -10.42
CA VAL A 88 -7.94 4.81 -10.62
C VAL A 88 -6.73 3.89 -10.70
N ARG A 89 -5.71 4.27 -11.49
CA ARG A 89 -4.45 3.53 -11.57
C ARG A 89 -3.78 3.33 -10.21
N ALA A 90 -3.73 4.38 -9.39
CA ALA A 90 -3.16 4.28 -8.06
C ALA A 90 -3.90 3.29 -7.15
N VAL A 91 -5.24 3.30 -7.18
CA VAL A 91 -6.05 2.34 -6.40
C VAL A 91 -5.82 0.92 -6.91
N LEU A 92 -5.90 0.70 -8.22
CA LEU A 92 -5.68 -0.62 -8.82
C LEU A 92 -4.27 -1.15 -8.52
N PHE A 93 -3.27 -0.28 -8.55
CA PHE A 93 -1.89 -0.62 -8.19
C PHE A 93 -1.80 -1.06 -6.72
N GLY A 94 -2.39 -0.29 -5.80
CA GLY A 94 -2.41 -0.64 -4.38
C GLY A 94 -3.07 -1.99 -4.11
N ILE A 95 -4.23 -2.25 -4.73
CA ILE A 95 -4.93 -3.54 -4.65
C ILE A 95 -4.05 -4.65 -5.21
N GLY A 96 -3.52 -4.47 -6.43
CA GLY A 96 -2.71 -5.48 -7.11
C GLY A 96 -1.45 -5.85 -6.33
N ALA A 97 -0.73 -4.84 -5.83
CA ALA A 97 0.46 -5.04 -5.01
C ALA A 97 0.15 -5.78 -3.70
N ALA A 98 -0.97 -5.48 -3.05
CA ALA A 98 -1.36 -6.15 -1.81
C ALA A 98 -1.65 -7.65 -2.03
N LEU A 99 -2.38 -7.99 -3.09
CA LEU A 99 -2.69 -9.37 -3.43
C LEU A 99 -1.44 -10.17 -3.81
N VAL A 100 -0.50 -9.58 -4.55
CA VAL A 100 0.77 -10.25 -4.89
C VAL A 100 1.63 -10.46 -3.65
N LEU A 101 1.72 -9.46 -2.77
CA LEU A 101 2.60 -9.55 -1.61
C LEU A 101 2.04 -10.41 -0.46
N ASP A 102 0.72 -10.62 -0.39
CA ASP A 102 0.15 -11.52 0.63
C ASP A 102 0.63 -12.97 0.44
N GLU A 103 0.81 -13.40 -0.81
CA GLU A 103 1.34 -14.73 -1.18
C GLU A 103 2.83 -14.70 -1.57
N PHE A 104 3.57 -13.66 -1.18
CA PHE A 104 4.98 -13.53 -1.52
C PHE A 104 5.83 -14.76 -1.12
N ALA A 105 5.56 -15.38 0.04
CA ALA A 105 6.26 -16.59 0.47
C ALA A 105 6.09 -17.76 -0.52
N LEU A 106 4.91 -17.90 -1.14
CA LEU A 106 4.62 -18.93 -2.14
C LEU A 106 5.36 -18.64 -3.45
N ILE A 107 5.39 -17.37 -3.87
CA ILE A 107 6.16 -16.91 -5.03
C ILE A 107 7.66 -17.15 -4.82
N LEU A 108 8.18 -16.84 -3.63
CA LEU A 108 9.61 -16.92 -3.34
C LEU A 108 10.10 -18.37 -3.29
N ASN A 109 9.32 -19.26 -2.66
CA ASN A 109 9.75 -20.63 -2.39
C ASN A 109 9.24 -21.65 -3.42
N LEU A 110 8.32 -21.27 -4.32
CA LEU A 110 7.69 -22.16 -5.32
C LEU A 110 7.07 -23.44 -4.70
N ALA A 111 6.68 -23.35 -3.44
CA ALA A 111 6.09 -24.44 -2.66
C ALA A 111 4.97 -23.90 -1.79
N ASP A 112 4.02 -24.78 -1.46
CA ASP A 112 2.82 -24.45 -0.67
C ASP A 112 3.17 -24.41 0.84
N VAL A 113 4.04 -23.47 1.21
CA VAL A 113 4.63 -23.34 2.57
C VAL A 113 3.80 -22.47 3.52
N TYR A 114 2.47 -22.41 3.33
CA TYR A 114 1.58 -21.58 4.14
C TYR A 114 1.70 -21.85 5.66
N TRP A 115 2.07 -23.07 6.05
CA TRP A 115 1.96 -23.59 7.42
C TRP A 115 3.28 -23.79 8.16
N ALA A 116 4.39 -23.53 7.51
CA ALA A 116 5.71 -23.58 8.12
C ALA A 116 6.16 -22.13 8.44
N PRO A 117 7.27 -21.90 9.18
CA PRO A 117 7.74 -20.56 9.59
C PRO A 117 7.85 -19.48 8.48
N GLN A 118 7.65 -19.87 7.22
CA GLN A 118 7.66 -19.10 5.98
C GLN A 118 6.46 -18.15 5.78
N GLY A 119 5.34 -18.28 6.50
CA GLY A 119 4.26 -17.28 6.47
C GLY A 119 4.72 -15.86 6.90
N ARG A 120 5.86 -15.79 7.61
CA ARG A 120 6.53 -14.55 8.01
C ARG A 120 7.12 -13.77 6.83
N GLU A 121 7.54 -14.44 5.76
CA GLU A 121 8.20 -13.78 4.62
C GLU A 121 7.24 -12.84 3.88
N SER A 122 5.97 -13.23 3.72
CA SER A 122 4.93 -12.33 3.18
C SER A 122 4.70 -11.12 4.08
N ILE A 123 4.72 -11.31 5.41
CA ILE A 123 4.55 -10.20 6.35
C ILE A 123 5.75 -9.25 6.26
N ASP A 124 6.97 -9.78 6.26
CA ASP A 124 8.19 -8.97 6.13
C ASP A 124 8.19 -8.18 4.82
N ALA A 125 7.82 -8.82 3.70
CA ALA A 125 7.69 -8.15 2.40
C ALA A 125 6.64 -7.04 2.41
N VAL A 126 5.46 -7.29 3.01
CA VAL A 126 4.40 -6.29 3.12
C VAL A 126 4.79 -5.13 4.01
N VAL A 127 5.47 -5.37 5.14
CA VAL A 127 5.93 -4.32 6.06
C VAL A 127 6.98 -3.44 5.37
N ILE A 128 7.95 -4.05 4.69
CA ILE A 128 8.98 -3.32 3.94
C ILE A 128 8.32 -2.49 2.84
N PHE A 129 7.42 -3.08 2.05
CA PHE A 129 6.74 -2.38 0.98
C PHE A 129 5.84 -1.26 1.50
N ALA A 130 5.10 -1.47 2.58
CA ALA A 130 4.29 -0.45 3.23
C ALA A 130 5.16 0.73 3.70
N ALA A 131 6.33 0.46 4.30
CA ALA A 131 7.26 1.50 4.72
C ALA A 131 7.75 2.34 3.52
N VAL A 132 8.15 1.69 2.42
CA VAL A 132 8.54 2.36 1.18
C VAL A 132 7.38 3.19 0.62
N LEU A 133 6.17 2.64 0.61
CA LEU A 133 4.98 3.29 0.07
C LEU A 133 4.61 4.54 0.88
N ILE A 134 4.74 4.50 2.20
CA ILE A 134 4.56 5.67 3.08
C ILE A 134 5.63 6.74 2.80
N VAL A 135 6.89 6.35 2.65
CA VAL A 135 7.99 7.27 2.28
C VAL A 135 7.68 7.97 0.96
N VAL A 136 7.25 7.22 -0.05
CA VAL A 136 6.88 7.75 -1.36
C VAL A 136 5.65 8.66 -1.28
N ALA A 137 4.64 8.25 -0.49
CA ALA A 137 3.38 8.99 -0.32
C ALA A 137 3.60 10.36 0.32
N LEU A 138 4.40 10.44 1.38
CA LEU A 138 4.72 11.69 2.07
C LEU A 138 5.58 12.65 1.21
N GLY A 139 6.37 12.09 0.30
CA GLY A 139 7.09 12.85 -0.73
C GLY A 139 8.32 13.61 -0.23
N GLY A 140 9.23 13.93 -1.17
CA GLY A 140 10.55 14.49 -0.82
C GLY A 140 10.51 15.89 -0.17
N SER A 141 9.49 16.70 -0.42
CA SER A 141 9.33 18.01 0.23
C SER A 141 9.09 17.88 1.74
N PHE A 142 8.23 16.94 2.14
CA PHE A 142 8.01 16.61 3.54
C PHE A 142 9.29 16.13 4.21
N TRP A 143 9.98 15.15 3.60
CA TRP A 143 11.20 14.58 4.19
C TRP A 143 12.33 15.60 4.31
N ARG A 144 12.48 16.50 3.33
CA ARG A 144 13.43 17.61 3.43
C ARG A 144 13.09 18.56 4.58
N ALA A 145 11.80 18.91 4.74
CA ALA A 145 11.36 19.76 5.83
C ALA A 145 11.59 19.11 7.21
N ALA A 146 11.22 17.83 7.35
CA ALA A 146 11.44 17.06 8.57
C ALA A 146 12.94 16.95 8.92
N TRP A 147 13.79 16.66 7.93
CA TRP A 147 15.24 16.62 8.09
C TRP A 147 15.81 17.97 8.55
N HIS A 148 15.38 19.07 7.92
CA HIS A 148 15.83 20.41 8.32
C HIS A 148 15.46 20.74 9.76
N GLU A 149 14.28 20.34 10.22
CA GLU A 149 13.85 20.61 11.58
C GLU A 149 14.61 19.75 12.61
N LEU A 150 14.84 18.47 12.30
CA LEU A 150 15.65 17.58 13.13
C LEU A 150 17.07 18.13 13.33
N MET A 151 17.72 18.51 12.22
CA MET A 151 19.10 19.04 12.22
C MET A 151 19.20 20.44 12.87
N ARG A 152 18.10 21.18 12.99
CA ARG A 152 18.06 22.43 13.78
C ARG A 152 18.01 22.15 15.28
N GLY A 153 17.25 21.15 15.71
CA GLY A 153 17.15 20.73 17.11
C GLY A 153 18.52 20.35 17.69
N GLU A 154 19.31 19.59 16.94
CA GLU A 154 20.66 19.19 17.34
C GLU A 154 21.62 20.38 17.51
N ARG A 155 21.54 21.39 16.63
CA ARG A 155 22.40 22.60 16.71
C ARG A 155 22.08 23.48 17.90
N VAL A 156 20.82 23.51 18.35
CA VAL A 156 20.41 24.30 19.53
C VAL A 156 20.90 23.63 20.82
N LEU A 157 20.87 22.30 20.89
CA LEU A 157 21.38 21.54 22.04
C LEU A 157 22.91 21.63 22.13
N ALA A 158 23.63 21.50 21.01
CA ALA A 158 25.09 21.60 20.95
C ALA A 158 25.65 23.01 21.27
N ARG A 159 24.83 24.06 21.19
CA ARG A 159 25.22 25.44 21.58
C ARG A 159 25.00 25.75 23.06
N ARG A 160 24.36 24.85 23.81
CA ARG A 160 24.04 25.02 25.24
C ARG A 160 24.95 24.21 26.17
N SER A 161 25.87 23.41 25.62
CA SER A 161 26.93 22.68 26.31
C SER A 161 28.28 23.36 26.10
#